data_AF-A0A7J4JYD5-F1
#
_entry.id   AF-A0A7J4JYD5-F1
#
_cell.length_a   1.000
_cell.length_b   1.000
_cell.length_c   1.000
_cell.angle_alpha   90.00
_cell.angle_beta   90.00
_cell.angle_gamma   90.00
#
_symmetry.space_group_name_H-M   'P 1'
#
loop_
_entity.id
_entity.type
_entity.pdbx_description
1 polymer ?
#
loop_
_entity_poly.entity_id
_entity_poly.type
_entity_poly.pdbx_seq_one_letter_code
_entity_poly.pdbx_strand_id
1 'polypeptide(L)' 'MAKSKKDLGRKLQNIKRRIEELEPKARDDPLKKNHALHEELDKLKKKLQEEG' A
#
# COMPACT_ATOMS: atom_id res chain seq x y z
N MET A 1 4.52 23.43 -2.24
CA MET A 1 4.46 23.05 -3.66
C MET A 1 3.22 22.21 -3.91
N ALA A 2 2.24 22.73 -4.63
CA ALA A 2 1.03 21.99 -4.95
C ALA A 2 1.36 20.85 -5.91
N LYS A 3 1.16 19.59 -5.49
CA LYS A 3 1.33 18.43 -6.37
C LYS A 3 0.30 18.52 -7.51
N SER A 4 0.73 18.28 -8.75
CA SER A 4 -0.21 18.18 -9.87
C SER A 4 -1.18 17.02 -9.64
N LYS A 5 -2.43 17.15 -10.10
CA LYS A 5 -3.42 16.04 -10.05
C LYS A 5 -2.88 14.76 -10.70
N LYS A 6 -2.02 14.89 -11.71
CA LYS A 6 -1.33 13.75 -12.36
C LYS A 6 -0.35 13.04 -11.43
N ASP A 7 0.37 13.78 -10.59
CA ASP A 7 1.35 13.22 -9.66
C ASP A 7 0.67 12.49 -8.50
N LEU A 8 -0.47 13.01 -8.04
CA LEU A 8 -1.33 12.32 -7.07
C LEU A 8 -1.87 11.00 -7.63
N GLY A 9 -2.38 11.01 -8.86
CA GLY A 9 -2.85 9.79 -9.52
C GLY A 9 -1.77 8.72 -9.65
N ARG A 10 -0.55 9.11 -10.06
CA ARG A 10 0.60 8.19 -10.14
C ARG A 10 0.98 7.62 -8.77
N LYS A 11 0.96 8.43 -7.71
CA LYS A 11 1.24 7.97 -6.35
C LYS A 11 0.21 6.95 -5.88
N LEU A 12 -1.07 7.22 -6.08
CA LEU A 12 -2.15 6.30 -5.74
C LEU A 12 -2.03 4.98 -6.51
N GLN A 13 -1.73 5.03 -7.81
CA GLN A 13 -1.51 3.82 -8.62
C GLN A 13 -0.32 3.00 -8.13
N ASN A 14 0.80 3.66 -7.77
CA ASN A 14 1.96 2.97 -7.23
C ASN A 14 1.66 2.30 -5.88
N ILE A 15 0.91 2.98 -5.00
CA ILE A 15 0.48 2.42 -3.71
C ILE A 15 -0.42 1.19 -3.93
N LYS A 16 -1.41 1.28 -4.82
CA LYS A 16 -2.31 0.15 -5.15
C LYS A 16 -1.55 -1.05 -5.68
N ARG A 17 -0.66 -0.84 -6.66
CA ARG A 17 0.19 -1.89 -7.21
C ARG A 17 1.03 -2.57 -6.12
N ARG A 18 1.58 -1.80 -5.19
CA ARG A 18 2.38 -2.35 -4.10
C ARG A 18 1.54 -3.19 -3.13
N ILE A 19 0.31 -2.78 -2.85
CA ILE A 19 -0.65 -3.55 -2.06
C ILE A 19 -0.98 -4.88 -2.77
N GLU A 20 -1.25 -4.85 -4.07
CA GLU A 20 -1.53 -6.05 -4.87
C GLU A 20 -0.35 -7.05 -4.88
N GLU A 21 0.90 -6.55 -4.82
CA GLU A 21 2.10 -7.39 -4.70
C GLU A 21 2.27 -8.00 -3.29
N LEU A 22 1.83 -7.30 -2.24
CA LEU A 22 2.02 -7.70 -0.85
C LEU A 22 0.84 -8.52 -0.29
N GLU A 23 -0.38 -8.30 -0.78
CA GLU A 23 -1.58 -9.04 -0.36
C GLU A 23 -1.48 -10.57 -0.47
N PRO A 24 -1.04 -11.16 -1.60
CA PRO A 24 -0.92 -12.62 -1.68
C PRO A 24 0.08 -13.14 -0.65
N LYS A 25 1.22 -12.45 -0.47
CA LYS A 25 2.23 -12.82 0.52
C LYS A 25 1.73 -12.71 1.96
N ALA A 26 0.91 -11.70 2.26
CA ALA A 26 0.28 -11.53 3.56
C ALA A 26 -0.77 -12.62 3.82
N ARG A 27 -1.50 -13.02 2.77
CA ARG A 27 -2.51 -14.07 2.82
C ARG A 27 -1.89 -15.45 3.05
N ASP A 28 -0.71 -15.68 2.47
CA ASP A 28 0.09 -16.89 2.67
C ASP A 28 0.80 -16.92 4.03
N ASP A 29 0.87 -15.79 4.74
CA ASP A 29 1.37 -15.66 6.12
C ASP A 29 0.25 -15.27 7.11
N PRO A 30 -0.73 -16.16 7.36
CA PRO A 30 -1.86 -15.88 8.25
C PRO A 30 -1.43 -15.71 9.71
N LEU A 31 -0.27 -16.26 10.08
CA LEU A 31 0.30 -16.13 11.42
C LEU A 31 1.08 -14.83 11.62
N LYS A 32 1.16 -13.97 10.59
CA LYS A 32 1.89 -12.70 10.60
C LYS A 32 3.33 -12.83 11.06
N LYS A 33 3.98 -13.96 10.74
CA LYS A 33 5.38 -14.21 11.12
C LYS A 33 6.29 -13.12 10.54
N ASN A 34 5.98 -12.65 9.34
CA ASN A 34 6.64 -11.49 8.75
C ASN A 34 5.89 -10.20 9.13
N HIS A 35 6.13 -9.73 10.35
CA HIS A 35 5.54 -8.48 10.85
C HIS A 35 5.79 -7.28 9.93
N ALA A 36 6.98 -7.18 9.33
CA ALA A 36 7.33 -6.08 8.43
C ALA A 36 6.41 -6.04 7.20
N LEU A 37 6.05 -7.20 6.66
CA LEU A 37 5.14 -7.31 5.51
C LEU A 37 3.73 -6.82 5.85
N HIS A 38 3.19 -7.27 6.98
CA HIS A 38 1.86 -6.86 7.43
C HIS A 38 1.82 -5.38 7.81
N GLU A 39 2.87 -4.86 8.45
CA GLU A 39 2.99 -3.43 8.73
C GLU A 39 3.09 -2.56 7.46
N GLU A 40 3.89 -2.99 6.47
CA GLU A 40 4.01 -2.26 5.20
C GLU A 40 2.66 -2.22 4.48
N LEU A 41 1.95 -3.34 4.46
CA LEU A 41 0.64 -3.47 3.84
C LEU A 41 -0.39 -2.56 4.54
N ASP A 42 -0.43 -2.55 5.88
CA ASP A 42 -1.30 -1.68 6.67
C ASP A 42 -0.97 -0.18 6.46
N LYS A 43 0.32 0.18 6.43
CA LYS A 43 0.77 1.56 6.16
C LYS A 43 0.33 2.01 4.76
N LEU A 44 0.49 1.16 3.75
CA LEU A 44 0.07 1.45 2.38
C LEU A 44 -1.44 1.58 2.26
N LYS A 45 -2.22 0.70 2.92
CA LYS A 45 -3.69 0.78 2.94
C LYS A 45 -4.19 2.06 3.61
N LYS A 46 -3.64 2.43 4.78
CA LYS A 46 -3.95 3.71 5.44
C LYS A 46 -3.64 4.91 4.55
N LYS A 47 -2.46 4.90 3.92
CA LYS A 47 -2.05 5.99 3.03
C LYS A 47 -2.96 6.12 1.81
N LEU A 48 -3.45 5.00 1.27
CA LEU A 48 -4.42 5.01 0.18
C LEU A 48 -5.76 5.62 0.61
N GLN A 49 -6.18 5.38 1.86
CA GLN A 49 -7.41 5.93 2.43
C GLN A 49 -7.28 7.42 2.78
N GLU A 50 -6.07 7.90 3.11
CA GLU A 50 -5.81 9.32 3.39
C GLU A 50 -5.61 10.16 2.11
N GLU A 51 -5.06 9.58 1.03
CA GLU A 51 -4.82 10.28 -0.24
C GLU A 51 -5.94 10.12 -1.28
N GLY A 52 -6.92 9.21 -1.03
CA GLY A 52 -8.05 8.92 -1.91
C GLY A 52 -9.34 9.60 -1.49
#